data_AF-A0A2U9NZX9-F1
#
_entry.id   AF-A0A2U9NZX9-F1
#
_cell.length_a   1.000
_cell.length_b   1.000
_cell.length_c   1.000
_cell.angle_alpha   90.00
_cell.angle_beta   90.00
_cell.angle_gamma   90.00
#
_symmetry.space_group_name_H-M   'P 1'
#
loop_
_entity.id
_entity.type
_entity.pdbx_description
1 polymer ?
#
loop_
_entity_poly.entity_id
_entity_poly.type
_entity_poly.pdbx_seq_one_letter_code
_entity_poly.pdbx_strand_id
1 'polypeptide(L)' 'MRKPLATVPEIAEHYGVPPKTVHRWHQTQTGPGVLMFPVGRYLRARWEDIDRYDAEQATGGQRAA' A
#
# COMPACT_ATOMS: atom_id res chain seq x y z
N MET A 1 1.41 9.00 19.88
CA MET A 1 1.08 7.56 19.92
C MET A 1 1.45 6.93 18.58
N ARG A 2 1.94 5.70 18.57
CA ARG A 2 2.36 5.02 17.33
C ARG A 2 1.15 4.23 16.78
N LYS A 3 0.77 4.50 15.52
CA LYS A 3 -0.35 3.81 14.88
C LYS A 3 -0.01 2.32 14.68
N PRO A 4 -1.00 1.40 14.75
CA PRO A 4 -0.81 0.03 14.28
C PRO A 4 -0.36 -0.01 12.82
N LEU A 5 0.41 -1.04 12.45
CA LEU A 5 0.77 -1.26 11.05
C LEU A 5 -0.46 -1.69 10.26
N ALA A 6 -0.61 -1.15 9.06
CA ALA A 6 -1.67 -1.52 8.13
C ALA A 6 -1.53 -2.99 7.73
N THR A 7 -2.64 -3.70 7.75
CA THR A 7 -2.77 -5.09 7.33
C THR A 7 -3.23 -5.19 5.88
N VAL A 8 -3.08 -6.37 5.28
CA VAL A 8 -3.57 -6.61 3.91
C VAL A 8 -5.08 -6.34 3.78
N PRO A 9 -5.97 -6.80 4.70
CA PRO A 9 -7.39 -6.45 4.62
C PRO A 9 -7.66 -4.96 4.71
N GLU A 10 -6.98 -4.22 5.60
CA GLU A 10 -7.19 -2.77 5.73
C GLU A 10 -6.72 -2.02 4.49
N ILE A 11 -5.58 -2.40 3.89
CA ILE A 11 -5.13 -1.84 2.61
C ILE A 11 -6.12 -2.19 1.49
N ALA A 12 -6.62 -3.42 1.46
CA ALA A 12 -7.61 -3.85 0.47
C ALA A 12 -8.90 -3.03 0.58
N GLU A 13 -9.38 -2.80 1.79
CA GLU A 13 -10.54 -1.95 2.08
C GLU A 13 -10.28 -0.48 1.70
N HIS A 14 -9.14 0.09 2.11
CA HIS A 14 -8.74 1.46 1.79
C HIS A 14 -8.77 1.76 0.29
N TYR A 15 -8.23 0.85 -0.52
CA TYR A 15 -8.20 1.00 -1.99
C TYR A 15 -9.45 0.43 -2.70
N GLY A 16 -10.41 -0.17 -1.98
CA GLY A 16 -11.59 -0.79 -2.58
C GLY A 16 -11.29 -1.98 -3.51
N VAL A 17 -10.25 -2.76 -3.22
CA VAL A 17 -9.80 -3.89 -4.04
C VAL A 17 -9.82 -5.22 -3.27
N PRO A 18 -9.86 -6.39 -3.95
CA PRO A 18 -9.69 -7.66 -3.27
C PRO A 18 -8.31 -7.82 -2.60
N PRO A 19 -8.18 -8.50 -1.45
CA PRO A 19 -6.89 -8.77 -0.80
C PRO A 19 -5.85 -9.46 -1.70
N LYS A 20 -6.31 -10.28 -2.65
CA LYS A 20 -5.43 -10.91 -3.66
C LYS A 20 -4.71 -9.89 -4.54
N THR A 21 -5.36 -8.76 -4.83
CA THR A 21 -4.75 -7.65 -5.59
C THR A 21 -3.61 -7.02 -4.80
N VAL A 22 -3.79 -6.81 -3.50
CA VAL A 22 -2.74 -6.28 -2.62
C VAL A 22 -1.52 -7.21 -2.58
N HIS A 23 -1.74 -8.52 -2.49
CA HIS A 23 -0.66 -9.50 -2.61
C HIS A 23 0.05 -9.43 -3.98
N ARG A 24 -0.71 -9.28 -5.06
CA ARG A 24 -0.15 -9.14 -6.42
C ARG A 24 0.67 -7.85 -6.56
N TRP A 25 0.21 -6.73 -6.01
CA TRP A 25 0.95 -5.48 -5.97
C TRP A 25 2.31 -5.65 -5.29
N HIS A 26 2.35 -6.30 -4.12
CA HIS A 26 3.61 -6.58 -3.46
C HIS A 26 4.52 -7.52 -4.27
N GLN A 27 3.98 -8.59 -4.86
CA GLN A 27 4.79 -9.50 -5.69
C GLN A 27 5.37 -8.81 -6.93
N THR A 28 4.60 -7.95 -7.56
CA THR A 28 4.99 -7.23 -8.79
C THR A 28 5.72 -5.93 -8.50
N GLN A 29 5.86 -5.54 -7.23
CA GLN A 29 6.41 -4.25 -6.82
C GLN A 29 5.73 -3.09 -7.56
N THR A 30 4.39 -3.11 -7.59
CA THR A 30 3.56 -2.05 -8.19
C THR A 30 2.62 -1.46 -7.17
N GLY A 31 2.12 -0.24 -7.45
CA GLY A 31 1.17 0.43 -6.58
C GLY A 31 1.71 0.64 -5.16
N PRO A 32 0.86 0.59 -4.12
CA PRO A 32 1.30 0.64 -2.73
C PRO A 32 2.06 -0.61 -2.28
N GLY A 33 2.13 -1.66 -3.13
CA GLY A 33 2.81 -2.92 -2.82
C GLY A 33 4.31 -2.79 -2.57
N VAL A 34 4.96 -1.74 -3.12
CA VAL A 34 6.38 -1.43 -2.91
C VAL A 34 6.70 -0.97 -1.49
N LEU A 35 5.70 -0.49 -0.76
CA LEU A 35 5.83 0.04 0.61
C LEU A 35 5.56 -1.04 1.67
N MET A 36 5.10 -2.21 1.23
CA MET A 36 4.73 -3.29 2.11
C MET A 36 5.95 -4.18 2.43
N PHE A 37 6.05 -4.65 3.67
CA PHE A 37 7.14 -5.48 4.15
C PHE A 37 6.63 -6.66 5.00
N PRO A 38 7.34 -7.79 4.99
CA PRO A 38 6.95 -8.96 5.77
C PRO A 38 7.16 -8.73 7.28
N VAL A 39 6.19 -9.16 8.07
CA VAL A 39 6.23 -9.28 9.53
C VAL A 39 5.82 -10.72 9.85
N GLY A 40 6.80 -11.62 9.92
CA GLY A 40 6.57 -13.05 9.94
C GLY A 40 5.86 -13.51 8.66
N ARG A 41 4.78 -14.28 8.80
CA ARG A 41 3.95 -14.73 7.65
C ARG A 41 3.11 -13.61 7.04
N TYR A 42 2.92 -12.50 7.75
CA TYR A 42 1.98 -11.47 7.35
C TYR A 42 2.67 -10.33 6.62
N LEU A 43 1.96 -9.70 5.69
CA LEU A 43 2.41 -8.48 5.04
C LEU A 43 1.84 -7.27 5.78
N ARG A 44 2.67 -6.25 5.99
CA ARG A 44 2.33 -5.01 6.69
C ARG A 44 2.85 -3.79 5.96
N ALA A 45 2.23 -2.63 6.22
CA ALA A 45 2.74 -1.33 5.79
C ALA A 45 2.60 -0.31 6.91
N ARG A 46 3.35 0.79 6.83
CA ARG A 46 3.10 1.96 7.69
C ARG A 46 2.07 2.83 7.00
N TRP A 47 1.03 3.24 7.73
CA TRP A 47 0.04 4.19 7.19
C TRP A 47 0.68 5.49 6.69
N GLU A 48 1.70 5.99 7.39
CA GLU A 48 2.44 7.20 6.99
C GLU A 48 3.13 7.09 5.61
N ASP A 49 3.55 5.89 5.21
CA ASP A 49 4.14 5.68 3.88
C ASP A 49 3.04 5.59 2.81
N ILE A 50 1.91 4.95 3.13
CA ILE A 50 0.73 4.85 2.27
C ILE A 50 0.14 6.24 2.01
N ASP A 51 -0.08 7.03 3.05
CA ASP A 51 -0.61 8.40 2.96
C ASP A 51 0.28 9.29 2.07
N ARG A 52 1.60 9.14 2.22
CA ARG A 52 2.59 9.88 1.40
C ARG A 52 2.52 9.44 -0.06
N TYR A 53 2.45 8.14 -0.31
CA TYR A 53 2.33 7.61 -1.66
C TYR A 53 1.05 8.09 -2.34
N ASP A 54 -0.08 8.08 -1.65
CA ASP A 54 -1.35 8.57 -2.18
C ASP A 54 -1.25 10.07 -2.54
N ALA A 55 -0.61 10.88 -1.69
CA ALA A 55 -0.36 12.30 -1.97
C ALA A 55 0.57 12.51 -3.18
N GLU A 56 1.61 11.68 -3.30
CA GLU A 56 2.54 11.69 -4.44
C GLU A 56 1.83 11.28 -5.74
N GLN A 57 0.95 10.28 -5.72
CA GLN A 57 0.16 9.86 -6.90
C GLN A 57 -0.85 10.93 -7.31
N ALA A 58 -1.54 11.55 -6.34
CA ALA A 58 -2.49 12.63 -6.62
C ALA A 58 -1.81 13.85 -7.27
N THR A 59 -0.56 14.12 -6.91
CA THR A 59 0.25 15.22 -7.47
C THR A 59 0.96 14.81 -8.77
N GLY A 60 1.37 13.55 -8.87
CA GLY A 60 2.14 12.97 -9.98
C GLY A 60 1.30 12.53 -11.18
N GLY A 61 -0.04 12.50 -11.05
CA GLY A 61 -0.98 12.22 -12.15
C GLY A 61 -0.89 13.17 -13.35
N GLN A 62 -0.02 14.20 -13.30
CA GLN A 62 0.30 15.11 -14.41
C GLN A 62 1.62 14.81 -15.15
N ARG A 63 2.30 13.69 -14.90
CA ARG A 63 3.46 13.29 -15.71
C ARG A 63 3.31 11.89 -16.29
N ALA A 64 2.45 11.81 -17.31
CA ALA A 64 2.53 10.83 -18.37
C ALA A 64 2.36 11.54 -19.71
N ALA A 65 3.49 11.89 -20.33
CA ALA A 65 3.68 12.06 -21.76
C ALA A 65 5.14 11.74 -22.08
#